data_AF-A0A8C8UA65-F1
#
_entry.id   AF-A0A8C8UA65-F1
#
_cell.length_a   1.000
_cell.length_b   1.000
_cell.length_c   1.000
_cell.angle_alpha   90.00
_cell.angle_beta   90.00
_cell.angle_gamma   90.00
#
_symmetry.space_group_name_H-M   'P 1'
#
loop_
_entity.id
_entity.type
_entity.pdbx_description
1 polymer ?
#
loop_
_entity_poly.entity_id
_entity_poly.type
_entity_poly.pdbx_seq_one_letter_code
_entity_poly.pdbx_strand_id
1 'polypeptide(L)'
;MASFQVMLFLFALLHQSLPTEGKDPAFTALLTNQPQIQREIVNKHNELRRSVNPTASNMLKMEWSIAASGNSQKWANKCILEHSNSQDRKISMYLYMAT
;
A
#
# COMPACT_ATOMS: atom_id res chain seq x y z
N MET A 1 -27.37 40.97 10.59
CA MET A 1 -27.39 40.41 9.21
C MET A 1 -26.01 40.46 8.55
N ALA A 2 -25.29 41.59 8.60
CA ALA A 2 -23.93 41.70 8.02
C ALA A 2 -22.87 40.76 8.65
N SER A 3 -22.90 40.57 9.98
CA SER A 3 -21.91 39.72 10.68
C SER A 3 -21.99 38.23 10.29
N PHE A 4 -23.19 37.71 10.02
CA PHE A 4 -23.37 36.31 9.61
C PHE A 4 -22.82 36.05 8.20
N GLN A 5 -23.03 37.00 7.27
CA GLN A 5 -22.46 36.90 5.92
C GLN A 5 -20.94 36.98 5.95
N VAL A 6 -20.36 37.89 6.73
CA VAL A 6 -18.90 37.98 6.90
C VAL A 6 -18.34 36.67 7.47
N MET A 7 -19.03 36.04 8.42
CA MET A 7 -18.59 34.76 8.98
C MET A 7 -18.64 33.60 7.97
N LEU A 8 -19.70 33.56 7.13
CA LEU A 8 -19.82 32.58 6.04
C LEU A 8 -18.71 32.74 4.99
N PHE A 9 -18.37 33.98 4.63
CA PHE A 9 -17.27 34.25 3.69
C PHE A 9 -15.93 33.82 4.26
N LEU A 10 -15.67 34.09 5.55
CA LEU A 10 -14.46 33.64 6.23
C LEU A 10 -14.36 32.12 6.27
N PHE A 11 -15.46 31.41 6.53
CA PHE A 11 -15.49 29.94 6.51
C PHE A 11 -15.26 29.34 5.11
N ALA A 12 -15.81 29.97 4.07
CA ALA A 12 -15.61 29.55 2.69
C ALA A 12 -14.16 29.76 2.23
N LEU A 13 -13.56 30.89 2.58
CA LEU A 13 -12.14 31.17 2.32
C LEU A 13 -11.22 30.22 3.10
N LEU A 14 -11.58 29.87 4.34
CA LEU A 14 -10.83 28.89 5.13
C LEU A 14 -10.88 27.48 4.49
N HIS A 15 -12.04 27.05 3.96
CA HIS A 15 -12.16 25.77 3.25
C HIS A 15 -11.33 25.70 1.97
N GLN A 16 -11.13 26.82 1.27
CA GLN A 16 -10.27 26.88 0.07
C GLN A 16 -8.78 26.84 0.40
N SER A 17 -8.40 27.18 1.63
CA SER A 17 -7.01 27.15 2.10
C SER A 17 -6.56 25.80 2.63
N LEU A 18 -7.48 24.84 2.80
CA LEU A 18 -7.07 23.46 3.02
C LEU A 18 -6.43 22.96 1.72
N PRO A 19 -5.16 22.51 1.75
CA PRO A 19 -4.64 21.73 0.65
C PRO A 19 -5.58 20.53 0.55
N THR A 20 -6.36 20.43 -0.52
CA THR A 20 -6.77 19.11 -0.97
C THR A 20 -5.45 18.39 -1.23
N GLU A 21 -5.00 17.56 -0.29
CA GLU A 21 -4.17 16.42 -0.67
C GLU A 21 -4.99 15.69 -1.73
N GLY A 22 -4.77 16.08 -2.99
CA GLY A 22 -5.43 15.48 -4.13
C GLY A 22 -4.85 14.09 -4.23
N LYS A 23 -5.44 13.16 -3.48
CA LYS A 23 -5.14 11.74 -3.60
C LYS A 23 -5.45 11.40 -5.05
N ASP A 24 -4.40 11.26 -5.84
CA ASP A 24 -4.51 10.84 -7.23
C ASP A 24 -5.36 9.55 -7.25
N PRO A 25 -6.51 9.56 -7.96
CA PRO A 25 -7.38 8.39 -8.02
C PRO A 25 -6.66 7.16 -8.57
N ALA A 26 -5.70 7.36 -9.49
CA ALA A 26 -4.91 6.26 -10.03
C ALA A 26 -3.99 5.66 -8.96
N PHE A 27 -3.25 6.50 -8.21
CA PHE A 27 -2.48 6.02 -7.06
C PHE A 27 -3.34 5.34 -5.99
N THR A 28 -4.50 5.92 -5.68
CA THR A 28 -5.42 5.38 -4.67
C THR A 28 -5.92 3.99 -5.04
N ALA A 29 -6.16 3.72 -6.34
CA ALA A 29 -6.55 2.41 -6.83
C ALA A 29 -5.46 1.34 -6.65
N LEU A 30 -4.19 1.73 -6.47
CA LEU A 30 -3.05 0.82 -6.31
C LEU A 30 -2.69 0.56 -4.85
N LEU A 31 -3.43 1.13 -3.89
CA LEU A 31 -3.11 0.97 -2.47
C LEU A 31 -3.27 -0.49 -2.04
N THR A 32 -2.20 -1.02 -1.42
CA THR A 32 -2.12 -2.42 -1.00
C THR A 32 -2.88 -2.71 0.29
N ASN A 33 -3.54 -1.70 0.87
CA ASN A 33 -4.53 -1.90 1.93
C ASN A 33 -5.89 -2.39 1.38
N GLN A 34 -6.07 -2.38 0.06
CA GLN A 34 -7.28 -2.86 -0.61
C GLN A 34 -7.22 -4.38 -0.85
N PRO A 35 -8.21 -5.17 -0.37
CA PRO A 35 -8.18 -6.63 -0.52
C PRO A 35 -8.09 -7.14 -1.96
N GLN A 36 -8.67 -6.41 -2.92
CA GLN A 36 -8.58 -6.74 -4.34
C GLN A 36 -7.14 -6.66 -4.87
N ILE A 37 -6.38 -5.64 -4.46
CA ILE A 37 -4.98 -5.45 -4.85
C ILE A 37 -4.11 -6.51 -4.20
N GLN A 38 -4.33 -6.80 -2.91
CA GLN A 38 -3.63 -7.89 -2.21
C GLN A 38 -3.83 -9.23 -2.94
N ARG A 39 -5.07 -9.52 -3.36
CA ARG A 39 -5.40 -10.73 -4.11
C ARG A 39 -4.75 -10.75 -5.49
N GLU A 40 -4.77 -9.63 -6.21
CA GLU A 40 -4.13 -9.51 -7.52
C GLU A 40 -2.63 -9.82 -7.43
N ILE A 41 -1.93 -9.20 -6.48
CA ILE A 41 -0.51 -9.42 -6.27
C ILE A 41 -0.25 -10.91 -5.96
N VAL A 42 -0.96 -11.50 -4.99
CA VAL A 42 -0.82 -12.92 -4.60
C VAL A 42 -1.10 -13.88 -5.75
N ASN A 43 -2.17 -13.64 -6.51
CA ASN A 43 -2.51 -14.47 -7.64
C ASN A 43 -1.44 -14.37 -8.72
N LYS A 44 -0.94 -13.17 -9.02
CA LYS A 44 0.08 -12.99 -10.05
C LYS A 44 1.38 -13.71 -9.70
N HIS A 45 1.83 -13.62 -8.45
CA HIS A 45 3.04 -14.32 -8.02
C HIS A 45 2.86 -15.84 -8.06
N ASN A 46 1.71 -16.35 -7.62
CA ASN A 46 1.42 -17.78 -7.67
C ASN A 46 1.30 -18.32 -9.11
N GLU A 47 0.73 -17.55 -10.04
CA GLU A 47 0.69 -17.87 -11.47
C GLU A 47 2.12 -18.04 -12.04
N LEU A 48 3.00 -17.07 -11.76
CA LEU A 48 4.39 -17.10 -12.20
C LEU A 48 5.16 -18.27 -11.57
N ARG A 49 5.00 -18.49 -10.26
CA ARG A 49 5.61 -19.61 -9.52
C ARG A 49 5.18 -20.97 -10.06
N ARG A 50 3.94 -21.10 -10.52
CA ARG A 50 3.41 -22.35 -11.11
C ARG A 50 3.95 -22.59 -12.52
N SER A 51 4.33 -21.53 -13.22
CA SER A 51 4.71 -21.57 -14.64
C SER A 51 6.22 -21.62 -14.87
N VAL A 52 7.01 -21.87 -13.83
CA VAL A 52 8.47 -21.96 -13.93
C VAL A 52 8.92 -23.16 -14.78
N ASN A 53 10.03 -22.99 -15.50
CA ASN A 53 10.65 -24.03 -16.31
C ASN A 53 12.17 -24.11 -16.00
N PRO A 54 12.70 -25.28 -15.58
CA PRO A 54 12.01 -26.55 -15.35
C PRO A 54 10.99 -26.49 -14.20
N THR A 55 10.02 -27.40 -14.21
CA THR A 55 9.00 -27.49 -13.15
C THR A 55 9.63 -27.76 -11.79
N ALA A 56 9.27 -26.97 -10.79
CA ALA A 56 9.73 -27.13 -9.42
C ALA A 56 8.94 -28.24 -8.68
N SER A 57 9.64 -29.07 -7.91
CA SER A 57 9.05 -30.18 -7.16
C SER A 57 8.43 -29.79 -5.82
N ASN A 58 8.84 -28.64 -5.24
CA ASN A 58 8.46 -28.19 -3.90
C ASN A 58 8.11 -26.70 -3.84
N MET A 59 7.60 -26.13 -4.94
CA MET A 59 7.23 -24.72 -4.98
C MET A 59 6.00 -24.46 -4.10
N LEU A 60 6.22 -23.76 -2.98
CA LEU A 60 5.13 -23.46 -2.05
C LEU A 60 4.16 -22.39 -2.62
N LYS A 61 2.90 -22.43 -2.20
CA LYS A 61 1.88 -21.43 -2.59
C LYS A 61 1.94 -20.22 -1.66
N MET A 62 2.15 -19.02 -2.21
CA MET A 62 2.19 -17.78 -1.43
C MET A 62 0.81 -17.37 -0.93
N GLU A 63 0.79 -16.73 0.24
CA GLU A 63 -0.37 -16.07 0.84
C GLU A 63 -0.01 -14.63 1.25
N TRP A 64 -1.03 -13.79 1.46
CA TRP A 64 -0.83 -12.43 1.96
C TRP A 64 -0.47 -12.45 3.45
N SER A 65 0.50 -11.64 3.89
CA SER A 65 0.77 -11.44 5.33
C SER A 65 0.65 -10.00 5.76
N ILE A 66 -0.17 -9.81 6.79
CA ILE A 66 -0.33 -8.53 7.48
C ILE A 66 0.96 -8.08 8.15
N ALA A 67 1.75 -9.01 8.70
CA ALA A 67 3.03 -8.69 9.34
C ALA A 67 4.05 -8.20 8.30
N ALA A 68 4.16 -8.91 7.17
CA ALA A 68 5.05 -8.53 6.08
C ALA A 68 4.62 -7.19 5.47
N SER A 69 3.31 -6.99 5.20
CA SER A 69 2.81 -5.72 4.65
C SER A 69 3.05 -4.55 5.61
N GLY A 70 2.94 -4.78 6.92
CA GLY A 70 3.28 -3.80 7.94
C GLY A 70 4.75 -3.38 7.90
N ASN A 71 5.67 -4.32 7.68
CA ASN A 71 7.09 -4.02 7.52
C ASN A 71 7.37 -3.25 6.21
N SER A 72 6.77 -3.67 5.08
CA SER A 72 6.90 -2.96 3.80
C SER A 72 6.38 -1.53 3.88
N GLN A 73 5.19 -1.31 4.46
CA GLN A 73 4.63 0.03 4.61
C GLN A 73 5.53 0.93 5.48
N LYS A 74 6.08 0.40 6.59
CA LYS A 74 7.02 1.14 7.44
C LYS A 74 8.27 1.58 6.67
N TRP A 75 8.77 0.77 5.75
CA TRP A 75 9.90 1.13 4.90
C TRP A 75 9.51 2.15 3.83
N ALA A 76 8.41 1.90 3.09
CA ALA A 76 7.92 2.78 2.05
C ALA A 76 7.64 4.20 2.56
N ASN A 77 7.10 4.33 3.78
CA ASN A 77 6.84 5.61 4.42
C ASN A 77 8.10 6.47 4.65
N LYS A 78 9.30 5.87 4.63
CA LYS A 78 10.56 6.63 4.72
C LYS A 78 10.92 7.34 3.41
N CYS A 79 10.27 6.97 2.29
CA CYS A 79 10.54 7.52 0.96
C CYS A 79 12.01 7.39 0.53
N ILE A 80 12.69 6.32 0.98
CA ILE A 80 14.07 6.01 0.59
C ILE A 80 14.02 4.93 -0.50
N LEU A 81 14.55 5.25 -1.69
CA LEU A 81 14.57 4.34 -2.84
C LEU A 81 15.78 3.38 -2.76
N GLU A 82 15.88 2.67 -1.64
CA GLU A 82 16.91 1.67 -1.39
C GLU A 82 16.30 0.45 -0.68
N HIS A 83 17.08 -0.60 -0.49
CA HIS A 83 16.64 -1.74 0.31
C HIS A 83 16.68 -1.42 1.81
N SER A 84 15.68 -1.93 2.54
CA SER A 84 15.69 -1.87 4.00
C SER A 84 16.85 -2.67 4.60
N ASN A 85 17.08 -2.52 5.91
CA ASN A 85 17.97 -3.43 6.61
C ASN A 85 17.34 -4.81 6.78
N SER A 86 18.16 -5.86 6.91
CA SER A 86 17.69 -7.24 7.07
C SER A 86 16.86 -7.44 8.34
N GLN A 87 17.15 -6.70 9.41
CA GLN A 87 16.40 -6.74 10.67
C GLN A 87 14.95 -6.25 10.48
N ASP A 88 14.74 -5.26 9.61
CA ASP A 88 13.41 -4.69 9.34
C ASP A 88 12.53 -5.61 8.48
N ARG A 89 13.09 -6.68 7.91
CA ARG A 89 12.35 -7.66 7.08
C ARG A 89 11.92 -8.91 7.82
N LYS A 90 12.27 -9.04 9.10
CA LYS A 90 11.98 -10.25 9.88
C LYS A 90 10.48 -10.39 10.14
N ILE A 91 9.97 -11.59 9.87
CA ILE A 91 8.62 -12.05 10.21
C ILE A 91 8.72 -13.49 10.75
N SER A 92 7.73 -13.92 11.51
CA SER A 92 7.72 -15.24 12.18
C SER A 92 7.46 -16.43 11.25
N MET A 93 7.24 -16.24 9.94
CA MET A 93 6.85 -17.31 9.02
C MET A 93 7.36 -17.07 7.58
N TYR A 94 7.77 -18.13 6.89
CA TYR A 94 8.64 -18.07 5.71
C TYR A 94 7.96 -18.03 4.34
N LEU A 95 6.64 -17.83 4.23
CA LEU A 95 5.99 -17.87 2.92
C LEU A 95 4.82 -16.92 2.76
N TYR A 96 5.10 -15.66 2.96
CA TYR A 96 4.13 -14.61 2.76
C TYR A 96 4.63 -13.53 1.84
N MET A 97 3.71 -12.91 1.13
CA MET A 97 4.00 -11.77 0.29
C MET A 97 3.70 -10.46 0.99
N ALA A 98 4.56 -9.49 0.71
CA ALA A 98 4.32 -8.06 0.86
C ALA A 98 5.00 -7.34 -0.30
N THR A 99 4.50 -6.16 -0.63
CA THR A 99 5.04 -5.25 -1.64
C THR A 99 5.31 -3.92 -0.99
#